data_AF-A0A8T5VZK1-F1
#
_entry.id   AF-A0A8T5VZK1-F1
#
_cell.length_a   1.000
_cell.length_b   1.000
_cell.length_c   1.000
_cell.angle_alpha   90.00
_cell.angle_beta   90.00
_cell.angle_gamma   90.00
#
_symmetry.space_group_name_H-M   'P 1'
#
loop_
_entity.id
_entity.type
_entity.pdbx_description
1 polymer ?
#
loop_
_entity_poly.entity_id
_entity_poly.type
_entity_poly.pdbx_seq_one_letter_code
_entity_poly.pdbx_strand_id
1 'polypeptide(L)'
;ILISDDVDLDGGRLRIASKGGDGGHKGLESVIRSLGTNLIPRLRIGIGRPNEEVNLKEYVLGEFNAREKKVVEAAIDRASQAIETIISQGVDKAMSKYNSNGEQIEE
;
A
#
# COMPACT_ATOMS: atom_id res chain seq x y z
N ILE A 1 4.74 10.24 7.17
CA ILE A 1 3.82 9.25 6.53
C ILE A 1 4.61 7.99 6.25
N LEU A 2 4.00 6.81 6.40
CA LEU A 2 4.62 5.53 6.01
C LEU A 2 4.03 5.04 4.70
N ILE A 3 4.87 4.45 3.85
CA ILE A 3 4.46 3.84 2.59
C ILE A 3 4.97 2.40 2.62
N SER A 4 4.10 1.43 2.32
CA SER A 4 4.46 0.02 2.29
C SER A 4 3.65 -0.73 1.25
N ASP A 5 4.18 -1.84 0.77
CA ASP A 5 3.41 -2.88 0.10
C ASP A 5 2.43 -3.54 1.07
N ASP A 6 1.39 -4.17 0.53
CA ASP A 6 0.41 -4.94 1.28
C ASP A 6 -0.12 -6.09 0.42
N VAL A 7 0.09 -7.31 0.89
CA VAL A 7 -0.33 -8.56 0.23
C VAL A 7 -1.82 -8.83 0.37
N ASP A 8 -2.50 -8.22 1.35
CA ASP A 8 -3.93 -8.41 1.57
C ASP A 8 -4.77 -7.40 0.76
N LEU A 9 -4.11 -6.51 0.02
CA LEU A 9 -4.75 -5.60 -0.93
C LEU A 9 -4.50 -6.09 -2.36
N ASP A 10 -5.55 -6.08 -3.17
CA ASP A 10 -5.47 -6.41 -4.59
C ASP A 10 -4.37 -5.59 -5.31
N GLY A 11 -3.73 -6.20 -6.30
CA GLY A 11 -2.67 -5.57 -7.08
C GLY A 11 -3.07 -4.18 -7.59
N GLY A 12 -2.27 -3.17 -7.24
CA GLY A 12 -2.48 -1.78 -7.61
C GLY A 12 -3.53 -1.03 -6.78
N ARG A 13 -4.16 -1.66 -5.80
CA ARG A 13 -5.12 -0.97 -4.93
C ARG A 13 -4.39 -0.10 -3.91
N LEU A 14 -4.83 1.14 -3.75
CA LEU A 14 -4.30 2.04 -2.72
C LEU A 14 -5.19 2.04 -1.48
N ARG A 15 -4.58 2.10 -0.30
CA ARG A 15 -5.30 2.27 0.96
C ARG A 15 -4.57 3.21 1.90
N ILE A 16 -5.17 4.35 2.13
CA ILE A 16 -4.72 5.38 3.08
C ILE A 16 -5.47 5.20 4.40
N ALA A 17 -4.73 5.31 5.50
CA ALA A 17 -5.27 5.36 6.85
C ALA A 17 -4.50 6.39 7.70
N SER A 18 -5.18 7.05 8.62
CA SER A 18 -4.57 7.99 9.58
C SER A 18 -3.79 7.30 10.71
N LYS A 19 -4.04 6.00 10.96
CA LYS A 19 -3.38 5.20 12.00
C LYS A 19 -3.48 3.69 11.79
N GLY A 20 -2.79 2.95 12.64
CA GLY A 20 -3.13 1.59 13.09
C GLY A 20 -1.94 0.62 13.17
N GLY A 21 -2.21 -0.67 13.42
CA GLY A 21 -1.20 -1.67 13.77
C GLY A 21 -0.30 -2.15 12.62
N ASP A 22 0.75 -2.89 12.94
CA ASP A 22 1.77 -3.37 11.98
C ASP A 22 1.28 -4.40 10.97
N GLY A 23 0.16 -5.09 11.25
CA GLY A 23 -0.42 -6.07 10.33
C GLY A 23 0.51 -7.25 10.02
N GLY A 24 1.44 -7.57 10.91
CA GLY A 24 2.48 -8.58 10.67
C GLY A 24 3.68 -8.10 9.85
N HIS A 25 3.67 -6.85 9.36
CA HIS A 25 4.76 -6.29 8.58
C HIS A 25 5.91 -5.83 9.47
N LYS A 26 7.06 -6.52 9.41
CA LYS A 26 8.22 -6.28 10.28
C LYS A 26 8.78 -4.86 10.24
N GLY A 27 8.73 -4.21 9.08
CA GLY A 27 9.10 -2.79 8.97
C GLY A 27 8.15 -1.86 9.75
N LEU A 28 6.85 -2.11 9.71
CA LEU A 28 5.85 -1.29 10.41
C LEU A 28 5.93 -1.53 11.92
N GLU A 29 6.12 -2.79 12.32
CA GLU A 29 6.38 -3.18 13.72
C GLU A 29 7.56 -2.39 14.29
N SER A 30 8.69 -2.36 13.58
CA SER A 30 9.87 -1.62 14.02
C SER A 30 9.61 -0.12 14.16
N VAL A 31 8.95 0.50 13.17
CA VAL A 31 8.67 1.94 13.21
C VAL A 31 7.72 2.30 14.36
N ILE A 32 6.62 1.55 14.52
CA ILE A 32 5.66 1.78 15.60
C ILE A 32 6.33 1.64 16.97
N ARG A 33 7.17 0.61 17.14
CA ARG A 33 7.93 0.41 18.38
C ARG A 33 8.90 1.55 18.63
N SER A 34 9.65 2.00 17.62
CA SER A 34 10.62 3.09 17.75
C SER A 34 9.98 4.43 18.06
N LEU A 35 8.78 4.70 17.53
CA LEU A 35 8.06 5.96 17.76
C LEU A 35 7.14 5.91 18.99
N GLY A 36 6.88 4.73 19.55
CA GLY A 36 5.97 4.55 20.69
C GLY A 36 4.50 4.84 20.37
N THR A 37 4.13 4.92 19.09
CA THR A 37 2.78 5.27 18.65
C THR A 37 2.44 4.62 17.32
N ASN A 38 1.15 4.30 17.14
CA ASN A 38 0.58 3.82 15.88
C ASN A 38 -0.25 4.91 15.17
N LEU A 39 -0.26 6.14 15.69
CA LEU A 39 -0.94 7.31 15.13
C LEU A 39 -0.13 7.94 14.00
N ILE A 40 0.25 7.10 13.03
CA ILE A 40 1.10 7.49 11.91
C ILE A 40 0.29 7.32 10.63
N PRO A 41 0.06 8.40 9.86
CA PRO A 41 -0.57 8.30 8.56
C PRO A 41 0.21 7.37 7.64
N ARG A 42 -0.51 6.58 6.85
CA ARG A 42 0.07 5.54 6.03
C ARG A 42 -0.68 5.32 4.73
N LEU A 43 0.08 5.03 3.69
CA LEU A 43 -0.37 4.67 2.35
C LEU A 43 0.12 3.26 2.05
N ARG A 44 -0.80 2.32 1.88
CA ARG A 44 -0.52 0.94 1.52
C ARG A 44 -0.78 0.74 0.03
N ILE A 45 0.15 0.09 -0.65
CA ILE A 45 0.07 -0.23 -2.08
C ILE A 45 -0.12 -1.74 -2.20
N GLY A 46 -1.26 -2.16 -2.74
CA GLY A 46 -1.57 -3.56 -2.91
C GLY A 46 -0.68 -4.21 -3.96
N ILE A 47 -0.05 -5.32 -3.56
CA ILE A 47 0.70 -6.18 -4.48
C ILE A 47 -0.07 -7.47 -4.79
N GLY A 48 -1.16 -7.74 -4.07
CA GLY A 48 -1.94 -8.97 -4.18
C GLY A 48 -1.34 -10.10 -3.36
N ARG A 49 -2.15 -11.11 -3.09
CA ARG A 49 -1.73 -12.33 -2.43
C ARG A 49 -1.39 -13.37 -3.50
N PRO A 50 -0.23 -14.03 -3.43
CA PRO A 50 0.07 -15.09 -4.37
C PRO A 50 -0.79 -16.32 -4.08
N ASN A 51 -0.83 -17.26 -5.02
CA ASN A 51 -1.51 -18.55 -4.81
C ASN A 51 -0.92 -19.28 -3.59
N GLU A 52 -1.70 -20.13 -2.92
CA GLU A 52 -1.31 -20.80 -1.67
C GLU A 52 -0.03 -21.64 -1.78
N GLU A 53 0.32 -22.07 -3.00
CA GLU A 53 1.53 -22.85 -3.28
C GLU A 53 2.83 -22.01 -3.24
N VAL A 54 2.73 -20.69 -3.29
CA VAL A 54 3.87 -19.77 -3.33
C VAL A 54 4.20 -19.29 -1.93
N ASN A 55 5.48 -19.40 -1.55
CA ASN A 55 5.95 -18.87 -0.27
C ASN A 55 5.83 -17.35 -0.23
N LEU A 56 5.09 -16.82 0.76
CA LEU A 56 4.87 -15.38 0.89
C LEU A 56 6.17 -14.57 1.01
N LYS A 57 7.19 -15.11 1.68
CA LYS A 57 8.49 -14.44 1.85
C LYS A 57 9.24 -14.36 0.51
N GLU A 58 9.17 -15.41 -0.30
CA GLU A 58 9.78 -15.40 -1.63
C GLU A 58 9.04 -14.44 -2.57
N TYR A 59 7.70 -14.40 -2.46
CA TYR A 59 6.86 -13.50 -3.25
C TYR A 59 7.21 -12.02 -3.02
N VAL A 60 7.27 -11.56 -1.76
CA VAL A 60 7.58 -10.15 -1.44
C VAL A 60 9.02 -9.74 -1.75
N LEU A 61 9.94 -10.71 -1.87
CA LEU A 61 11.34 -10.49 -2.24
C LEU A 61 11.60 -10.72 -3.74
N GLY A 62 10.59 -11.18 -4.48
CA GLY A 62 10.70 -11.53 -5.89
C GLY A 62 10.55 -10.32 -6.82
N GLU A 63 10.73 -10.58 -8.11
CA GLU A 63 10.51 -9.58 -9.16
C GLU A 63 9.08 -9.64 -9.70
N PHE A 64 8.54 -8.49 -10.08
CA PHE A 64 7.25 -8.42 -10.77
C PHE A 64 7.36 -8.93 -12.21
N ASN A 65 6.38 -9.72 -12.63
CA ASN A 65 6.24 -10.06 -14.04
C ASN A 65 5.76 -8.84 -14.87
N ALA A 66 5.77 -8.95 -16.20
CA ALA A 66 5.43 -7.83 -17.08
C ALA A 66 4.01 -7.27 -16.90
N ARG A 67 3.04 -8.10 -16.47
CA ARG A 67 1.67 -7.68 -16.18
C ARG A 67 1.60 -6.96 -14.84
N GLU A 68 2.17 -7.57 -13.79
CA GLU A 68 2.23 -6.98 -12.45
C GLU A 68 2.96 -5.63 -12.46
N LYS A 69 4.07 -5.54 -13.20
CA LYS A 69 4.87 -4.32 -13.31
C LYS A 69 4.05 -3.14 -13.81
N LYS A 70 3.20 -3.33 -14.84
CA LYS A 70 2.31 -2.28 -15.35
C LYS A 70 1.30 -1.81 -14.30
N VAL A 71 0.74 -2.76 -13.55
CA VAL A 71 -0.22 -2.47 -12.47
C VAL A 71 0.45 -1.69 -11.34
N VAL A 72 1.65 -2.10 -10.95
CA VAL A 72 2.44 -1.47 -9.89
C VAL A 72 2.90 -0.07 -10.31
N GLU A 73 3.38 0.11 -11.55
CA GLU A 73 3.76 1.42 -12.09
C GLU A 73 2.58 2.41 -12.05
N ALA A 74 1.40 2.00 -12.53
CA ALA A 74 0.19 2.82 -12.45
C ALA A 74 -0.26 3.10 -10.99
N ALA A 75 0.03 2.19 -10.06
CA ALA A 75 -0.23 2.39 -8.64
C ALA A 75 0.76 3.36 -7.99
N ILE A 76 2.04 3.34 -8.39
CA ILE A 76 3.07 4.28 -7.93
C ILE A 76 2.73 5.71 -8.36
N ASP A 77 2.25 5.89 -9.59
CA ASP A 77 1.82 7.22 -10.07
C ASP A 77 0.67 7.78 -9.24
N ARG A 78 -0.37 6.95 -8.99
CA ARG A 78 -1.50 7.33 -8.14
C ARG A 78 -1.07 7.53 -6.68
N ALA A 79 -0.15 6.73 -6.18
CA ALA A 79 0.41 6.87 -4.83
C ALA A 79 1.15 8.21 -4.67
N SER A 80 1.88 8.64 -5.68
CA SER A 80 2.56 9.95 -5.69
C SER A 80 1.55 11.10 -5.58
N GLN A 81 0.48 11.07 -6.38
CA GLN A 81 -0.60 12.06 -6.28
C GLN A 81 -1.34 12.01 -4.92
N ALA A 82 -1.49 10.82 -4.35
CA ALA A 82 -2.05 10.65 -3.02
C ALA A 82 -1.18 11.29 -1.95
N ILE A 83 0.15 11.12 -2.01
CA ILE A 83 1.10 11.74 -1.09
C ILE A 83 1.05 13.26 -1.21
N GLU A 84 1.03 13.81 -2.43
CA GLU A 84 0.86 15.25 -2.65
C GLU A 84 -0.44 15.78 -2.02
N THR A 85 -1.54 15.04 -2.18
CA THR A 85 -2.82 15.40 -1.56
C THR A 85 -2.75 15.33 -0.03
N ILE A 86 -2.06 14.34 0.54
CA ILE A 86 -1.87 14.24 1.99
C ILE A 86 -1.09 15.46 2.52
N ILE A 87 -0.03 15.85 1.83
CA ILE A 87 0.83 16.98 2.26
C ILE A 87 0.08 18.31 2.10
N SER A 88 -0.63 18.50 0.99
CA SER A 88 -1.27 19.79 0.66
C SER A 88 -2.65 19.99 1.27
N GLN A 89 -3.44 18.93 1.44
CA GLN A 89 -4.86 18.99 1.80
C GLN A 89 -5.22 18.10 3.01
N GLY A 90 -4.27 17.34 3.55
CA GLY A 90 -4.47 16.49 4.72
C GLY A 90 -4.95 15.07 4.41
N VAL A 91 -4.82 14.21 5.41
CA VAL A 91 -5.05 12.75 5.31
C VAL A 91 -6.51 12.43 4.98
N ASP A 92 -7.47 13.11 5.60
CA ASP A 92 -8.90 12.81 5.42
C ASP A 92 -9.34 13.06 3.97
N LYS A 93 -8.87 14.16 3.36
CA LYS A 93 -9.17 14.48 1.96
C LYS A 93 -8.56 13.44 1.01
N ALA A 94 -7.32 13.03 1.26
CA ALA A 94 -6.67 11.99 0.49
C ALA A 94 -7.38 10.64 0.65
N MET A 95 -7.80 10.28 1.86
CA MET A 95 -8.58 9.08 2.12
C MET A 95 -9.87 9.05 1.31
N SER A 96 -10.66 10.13 1.30
CA SER A 96 -11.89 10.18 0.51
C SER A 96 -11.65 10.04 -0.99
N LYS A 97 -10.52 10.57 -1.49
CA LYS A 97 -10.19 10.59 -2.92
C LYS A 97 -9.60 9.27 -3.42
N TYR A 98 -8.74 8.62 -2.64
CA TYR A 98 -7.92 7.50 -3.12
C TYR A 98 -8.29 6.13 -2.50
N ASN A 99 -9.15 6.08 -1.48
CA ASN A 99 -9.62 4.79 -0.94
C ASN A 99 -10.82 4.20 -1.70
N SER A 100 -11.43 4.98 -2.57
CA SER A 100 -12.64 4.60 -3.33
C SER A 100 -12.25 4.05 -4.70
N ASN A 101 -12.74 2.85 -5.00
CA ASN A 101 -12.65 2.06 -6.24
C ASN A 101 -11.25 1.88 -6.86
N GLY A 102 -10.76 0.64 -6.73
CA GLY A 102 -9.87 0.09 -7.74
C GLY A 102 -10.63 0.05 -9.07
N GLU A 103 -10.15 0.78 -10.06
CA GLU A 103 -10.47 0.49 -11.44
C GLU A 103 -10.00 -0.96 -11.67
N GLN A 104 -10.96 -1.88 -11.82
CA GLN A 104 -10.69 -3.15 -12.45
C GLN A 104 -10.15 -2.83 -13.83
N ILE A 105 -8.90 -3.21 -14.09
CA ILE A 105 -8.41 -3.25 -15.46
C ILE A 105 -9.19 -4.41 -16.10
N GLU A 106 -10.24 -4.08 -16.87
CA GLU A 106 -10.97 -5.04 -17.70
C GLU A 106 -9.99 -5.71 -18.67
N GLU A 107 -10.19 -7.03 -18.87
CA GLU A 107 -9.35 -7.93 -19.68
C GLU A 107 -9.23 -7.52 -21.16
#